data_AF-A0A850YXC2-F1
#
_entry.id   AF-A0A850YXC2-F1
#
_cell.length_a   1.000
_cell.length_b   1.000
_cell.length_c   1.000
_cell.angle_alpha   90.00
_cell.angle_beta   90.00
_cell.angle_gamma   90.00
#
_symmetry.space_group_name_H-M   'P 1'
#
loop_
_entity.id
_entity.type
_entity.pdbx_description
1 polymer ?
#
loop_
_entity_poly.entity_id
_entity_poly.type
_entity_poly.pdbx_seq_one_letter_code
_entity_poly.pdbx_strand_id
1 'polypeptide(L)'
;KGKELGFGSILKVDCVERTGKYIYFTIVTKDRKEIDFRCPDQSCWNASITMALIDFQNKRAIQDFKSRQEMEQAAGTQERRLARAP
;
A
#
# COMPACT_ATOMS: atom_id res chain seq x y z
N LYS A 1 5.29 -7.46 -24.17
CA LYS A 1 5.29 -6.84 -22.82
C LYS A 1 3.99 -7.24 -22.13
N GLY A 2 4.06 -7.73 -20.89
CA GLY A 2 2.86 -8.04 -20.10
C GLY A 2 2.20 -6.77 -19.55
N LYS A 3 1.00 -6.91 -18.99
CA LYS A 3 0.36 -5.84 -18.20
C LYS A 3 0.95 -5.86 -16.79
N GLU A 4 1.31 -4.70 -16.26
CA GLU A 4 1.89 -4.54 -14.92
C GLU A 4 1.01 -3.60 -14.08
N LEU A 5 0.90 -3.88 -12.77
CA LEU A 5 0.17 -3.04 -11.81
C LEU A 5 1.02 -2.88 -10.55
N GLY A 6 1.43 -1.65 -10.25
CA GLY A 6 2.25 -1.36 -9.08
C GLY A 6 1.44 -1.31 -7.78
N PHE A 7 2.01 -1.78 -6.67
CA PHE A 7 1.37 -1.68 -5.34
C PHE A 7 1.05 -0.23 -4.95
N GLY A 8 1.83 0.73 -5.42
CA GLY A 8 1.58 2.16 -5.21
C GLY A 8 0.26 2.66 -5.80
N SER A 9 -0.28 2.02 -6.84
CA SER A 9 -1.56 2.37 -7.46
C SER A 9 -2.76 1.58 -6.94
N ILE A 10 -2.51 0.51 -6.19
CA ILE A 10 -3.59 -0.33 -5.61
C ILE A 10 -4.12 0.34 -4.33
N LEU A 11 -5.44 0.38 -4.21
CA LEU A 11 -6.13 0.80 -3.00
C LEU A 11 -6.43 -0.41 -2.11
N LYS A 12 -7.08 -1.44 -2.67
CA LYS A 12 -7.44 -2.66 -1.94
C LYS A 12 -7.67 -3.84 -2.90
N VAL A 13 -7.65 -5.05 -2.34
CA VAL A 13 -8.26 -6.24 -2.93
C VAL A 13 -9.64 -6.40 -2.30
N ASP A 14 -10.66 -6.64 -3.09
CA ASP A 14 -12.07 -6.72 -2.67
C ASP A 14 -12.79 -7.94 -3.27
N CYS A 15 -14.00 -8.20 -2.80
CA CYS A 15 -14.96 -9.19 -3.32
C CYS A 15 -14.32 -10.56 -3.59
N VAL A 16 -13.71 -11.16 -2.58
CA VAL A 16 -13.11 -12.50 -2.72
C VAL A 16 -14.21 -13.54 -2.62
N GLU A 17 -14.60 -14.11 -3.74
CA GLU A 17 -15.68 -15.10 -3.83
C GLU A 17 -15.18 -16.40 -4.47
N ARG A 18 -15.69 -17.53 -3.96
CA ARG A 18 -15.42 -18.85 -4.52
C ARG A 18 -16.67 -19.36 -5.23
N THR A 19 -16.54 -19.69 -6.50
CA THR A 19 -17.63 -20.26 -7.29
C THR A 19 -17.12 -21.43 -8.12
N GLY A 20 -17.52 -22.64 -7.73
CA GLY A 20 -17.04 -23.88 -8.35
C GLY A 20 -15.52 -23.99 -8.25
N LYS A 21 -14.85 -24.17 -9.40
CA LYS A 21 -13.39 -24.32 -9.49
C LYS A 21 -12.61 -23.01 -9.57
N TYR A 22 -13.26 -21.86 -9.36
CA TYR A 22 -12.65 -20.54 -9.53
C TYR A 22 -12.81 -19.67 -8.30
N ILE A 23 -11.78 -18.87 -8.06
CA ILE A 23 -11.81 -17.70 -7.18
C ILE A 23 -11.95 -16.46 -8.06
N TYR A 24 -12.83 -15.57 -7.63
CA TYR A 24 -13.01 -14.23 -8.17
C TYR A 24 -12.55 -13.23 -7.12
N PHE A 25 -11.89 -12.16 -7.56
CA PHE A 25 -11.54 -11.04 -6.71
C PHE A 25 -11.35 -9.79 -7.56
N THR A 26 -11.55 -8.63 -6.96
CA THR A 26 -11.42 -7.33 -7.64
C THR A 26 -10.25 -6.57 -7.02
N ILE A 27 -9.37 -6.01 -7.86
CA ILE A 27 -8.41 -5.01 -7.41
C ILE A 27 -9.00 -3.63 -7.67
N VAL A 28 -9.18 -2.87 -6.59
CA VAL A 28 -9.57 -1.47 -6.67
C VAL A 28 -8.31 -0.62 -6.66
N THR A 29 -8.16 0.25 -7.64
CA THR A 29 -7.04 1.19 -7.72
C THR A 29 -7.37 2.51 -7.03
N LYS A 30 -6.35 3.32 -6.75
CA LYS A 30 -6.52 4.64 -6.10
C LYS A 30 -7.31 5.64 -6.94
N ASP A 31 -7.32 5.48 -8.27
CA ASP A 31 -8.18 6.23 -9.20
C ASP A 31 -9.59 5.63 -9.34
N ARG A 32 -9.99 4.74 -8.42
CA ARG A 32 -11.32 4.11 -8.34
C ARG A 32 -11.68 3.27 -9.57
N LYS A 33 -10.68 2.70 -10.26
CA LYS A 33 -10.91 1.66 -11.26
C LYS A 33 -10.97 0.31 -10.58
N GLU A 34 -11.83 -0.55 -11.12
CA GLU A 34 -12.00 -1.92 -10.67
C GLU A 34 -11.44 -2.86 -11.74
N ILE A 35 -10.64 -3.81 -11.31
CA ILE A 35 -10.03 -4.81 -12.19
C ILE A 35 -10.40 -6.18 -11.64
N ASP A 36 -11.28 -6.88 -12.35
CA ASP A 36 -11.73 -8.20 -11.96
C ASP A 36 -10.75 -9.27 -12.40
N PHE A 37 -10.44 -10.16 -11.46
CA PHE A 37 -9.63 -11.33 -11.65
C PHE A 37 -10.45 -12.58 -11.46
N ARG A 38 -10.13 -13.58 -12.28
CA ARG A 38 -10.63 -14.94 -12.16
C ARG A 38 -9.45 -15.88 -12.25
N CYS A 39 -9.27 -16.71 -11.23
CA CYS A 39 -8.21 -17.71 -11.20
C CYS A 39 -8.74 -19.07 -10.71
N PRO A 40 -8.05 -20.18 -11.00
CA PRO A 40 -8.39 -21.47 -10.42
C PRO A 40 -8.38 -21.42 -8.88
N ASP A 41 -9.25 -22.17 -8.22
CA ASP A 41 -9.39 -22.18 -6.75
C ASP A 41 -8.11 -22.57 -6.00
N GLN A 42 -7.23 -23.33 -6.66
CA GLN A 42 -5.93 -23.71 -6.11
C GLN A 42 -4.92 -22.56 -6.11
N SER A 43 -5.21 -21.46 -6.80
CA SER A 43 -4.32 -20.30 -6.82
C SER A 43 -4.50 -19.47 -5.56
N CYS A 44 -3.38 -19.05 -4.97
CA CYS A 44 -3.36 -18.14 -3.82
C CYS A 44 -3.23 -16.66 -4.21
N TRP A 45 -3.51 -16.29 -5.47
CA TRP A 45 -3.27 -14.93 -5.98
C TRP A 45 -3.89 -13.83 -5.12
N ASN A 46 -5.16 -13.94 -4.72
CA ASN A 46 -5.81 -12.95 -3.86
C ASN A 46 -5.07 -12.78 -2.53
N ALA A 47 -4.65 -13.88 -1.90
CA ALA A 47 -3.91 -13.87 -0.64
C ALA A 47 -2.49 -13.33 -0.81
N SER A 48 -1.75 -13.77 -1.83
CA SER A 48 -0.40 -13.30 -2.12
C SER A 48 -0.36 -11.81 -2.42
N ILE A 49 -1.31 -11.31 -3.23
CA ILE A 49 -1.44 -9.88 -3.52
C ILE A 49 -1.81 -9.10 -2.26
N THR A 50 -2.76 -9.60 -1.46
CA THR A 50 -3.18 -8.94 -0.21
C THR A 50 -2.02 -8.82 0.76
N MET A 51 -1.26 -9.90 0.99
CA MET A 51 -0.11 -9.88 1.91
C MET A 51 1.00 -8.95 1.44
N ALA A 52 1.34 -8.98 0.15
CA ALA A 52 2.34 -8.07 -0.42
C ALA A 52 1.89 -6.60 -0.37
N LEU A 53 0.60 -6.33 -0.57
CA LEU A 53 0.02 -5.00 -0.46
C LEU A 53 0.07 -4.48 0.99
N ILE A 54 -0.25 -5.32 1.98
CA ILE A 54 -0.15 -4.98 3.40
C ILE A 54 1.30 -4.65 3.78
N ASP A 55 2.25 -5.50 3.39
CA ASP A 55 3.68 -5.26 3.64
C ASP A 55 4.17 -3.94 3.02
N PHE A 56 3.79 -3.67 1.77
CA PHE A 56 4.09 -2.40 1.10
C PHE A 56 3.53 -1.19 1.86
N GLN A 57 2.26 -1.26 2.29
CA GLN A 57 1.61 -0.17 3.03
C GLN A 57 2.23 0.04 4.41
N ASN A 58 2.57 -1.03 5.12
CA ASN A 58 3.22 -0.95 6.43
C ASN A 58 4.62 -0.34 6.33
N LYS A 59 5.43 -0.77 5.35
CA LYS A 59 6.75 -0.18 5.09
C LYS A 59 6.64 1.31 4.81
N ARG A 60 5.68 1.71 3.97
CA ARG A 60 5.44 3.13 3.67
C ARG A 60 4.99 3.91 4.90
N ALA A 61 4.07 3.37 5.71
CA ALA A 61 3.59 4.03 6.91
C ALA A 61 4.72 4.28 7.93
N ILE A 62 5.62 3.31 8.11
CA ILE A 62 6.80 3.45 8.98
C ILE A 62 7.77 4.50 8.44
N GLN A 63 8.03 4.50 7.13
CA GLN A 63 8.90 5.50 6.50
C GLN A 63 8.32 6.90 6.64
N ASP A 64 7.03 7.07 6.35
CA ASP A 64 6.31 8.33 6.48
C ASP A 64 6.35 8.84 7.93
N PHE A 65 6.20 7.95 8.91
CA PHE A 65 6.29 8.29 10.33
C PHE A 65 7.69 8.77 10.72
N LYS A 66 8.74 8.04 10.33
CA LYS A 66 10.13 8.42 10.61
C LYS A 66 10.49 9.76 9.98
N SER A 67 10.09 9.99 8.73
CA SER A 67 10.35 11.25 8.03
C SER A 67 9.69 12.44 8.74
N ARG A 68 8.45 12.29 9.23
CA ARG A 68 7.78 13.33 10.03
C ARG A 68 8.53 13.61 11.33
N GLN A 69 8.94 12.57 12.05
CA GLN A 69 9.69 12.71 13.29
C GLN A 69 11.03 13.44 13.08
N GLU A 70 11.75 13.12 12.01
CA GLU A 70 13.01 13.80 11.64
C GLU A 70 12.79 15.28 11.31
N MET A 71 11.73 15.61 10.58
CA MET A 71 11.37 17.00 10.27
C MET A 71 11.02 17.80 11.54
N GLU A 72 10.23 17.22 12.45
CA GLU A 72 9.89 17.85 13.72
C GLU A 72 11.13 18.07 14.61
N GLN A 73 12.03 17.10 14.66
CA GLN A 73 13.29 17.22 15.39
C GLN A 73 14.20 18.31 14.79
N ALA A 74 14.28 18.38 13.45
CA ALA A 74 15.04 19.41 12.76
C ALA A 74 14.47 20.81 13.03
N ALA A 75 13.15 20.97 12.95
CA ALA A 75 12.46 22.22 13.26
C ALA A 75 12.69 22.67 14.71
N GLY A 76 12.50 21.77 15.69
CA GLY A 76 12.71 22.09 17.11
C GLY A 76 14.18 22.31 17.49
N THR A 77 15.13 21.80 16.68
CA THR A 77 16.56 22.12 16.82
C THR A 77 16.88 23.49 16.23
N GLN A 78 16.28 23.83 15.09
CA GLN A 78 16.45 25.14 14.46
C GLN A 78 15.85 26.26 15.31
N GLU A 79 14.66 26.06 15.86
CA GLU A 79 14.02 27.02 16.76
C GLU A 79 14.85 27.29 18.02
N ARG A 80 15.40 26.23 18.65
CA ARG A 80 16.31 26.38 19.80
C ARG A 80 17.63 27.08 19.46
N ARG A 81 18.14 26.95 18.23
CA ARG A 81 19.33 27.70 17.80
C ARG A 81 19.01 29.17 17.59
N LEU A 82 17.89 29.49 16.95
CA LEU A 82 17.45 30.87 16.72
C LEU A 82 17.13 31.60 18.02
N ALA A 83 16.49 30.93 18.99
CA ALA A 83 16.20 31.49 20.31
C ALA A 83 17.44 31.73 21.20
N ARG A 84 18.60 31.20 20.81
CA ARG A 84 19.89 31.35 21.53
C ARG A 84 20.88 32.26 20.83
N ALA A 85 20.51 32.84 19.68
CA ALA A 85 21.35 33.83 19.00
C ALA A 85 21.27 35.19 19.75
N PRO A 86 22.40 35.84 20.02
CA PRO A 86 22.45 37.13 20.73
C PRO A 86 21.89 38.29 19.92
#